data_AF-A0A2I0QK87-F1
#
_entry.id   AF-A0A2I0QK87-F1
#
_cell.length_a   1.000
_cell.length_b   1.000
_cell.length_c   1.000
_cell.angle_alpha   90.00
_cell.angle_beta   90.00
_cell.angle_gamma   90.00
#
_symmetry.space_group_name_H-M   'P 1'
#
loop_
_entity.id
_entity.type
_entity.pdbx_description
1 polymer ?
#
loop_
_entity_poly.entity_id
_entity_poly.type
_entity_poly.pdbx_seq_one_letter_code
_entity_poly.pdbx_strand_id
1 'polypeptide(L)'
;DERVEDSVKRITDEWGGNFKVNFTENYKDFIKNFDGVRVHLTMYGLQVNDIIREISDKVSKRKNLLIIAGGQKVDAEVYFLTDYNVAIGNQPHSEVAALAVFLDKFFEGKETQKKFNGKIEVIPKAQGKEVLKKANI
;
A
#
# COMPACT_ATOMS: atom_id res chain seq x y z
N ASP A 1 -9.37 -0.97 15.56
CA ASP A 1 -9.82 -2.37 15.71
C ASP A 1 -8.60 -3.18 16.12
N GLU A 2 -8.52 -3.54 17.40
CA GLU A 2 -7.36 -4.25 17.98
C GLU A 2 -7.04 -5.54 17.22
N ARG A 3 -8.06 -6.21 16.65
CA ARG A 3 -7.88 -7.46 15.90
C ARG A 3 -7.06 -7.27 14.62
N VAL A 4 -7.15 -6.09 14.00
CA VAL A 4 -6.37 -5.78 12.78
C VAL A 4 -4.91 -5.55 13.15
N GLU A 5 -4.66 -4.81 14.22
CA GLU A 5 -3.30 -4.54 14.71
C GLU A 5 -2.60 -5.83 15.13
N ASP A 6 -3.27 -6.68 15.91
CA ASP A 6 -2.75 -7.99 16.33
C ASP A 6 -2.45 -8.90 15.14
N SER A 7 -3.35 -8.91 14.15
CA SER A 7 -3.16 -9.71 12.94
C SER A 7 -1.92 -9.27 12.17
N VAL A 8 -1.72 -7.96 12.01
CA VAL A 8 -0.56 -7.42 11.30
C VAL A 8 0.72 -7.64 12.11
N LYS A 9 0.69 -7.42 13.42
CA LYS A 9 1.82 -7.67 14.31
C LYS A 9 2.29 -9.12 14.22
N ARG A 10 1.36 -10.08 14.26
CA ARG A 10 1.69 -11.50 14.07
C ARG A 10 2.35 -11.75 12.71
N ILE A 11 1.85 -11.13 11.63
CA ILE A 11 2.45 -11.26 10.31
C ILE A 11 3.89 -10.73 10.33
N THR A 12 4.15 -9.55 10.87
CA THR A 12 5.50 -8.99 10.94
C THR A 12 6.44 -9.78 11.84
N ASP A 13 5.93 -10.33 12.95
CA ASP A 13 6.73 -11.14 13.90
C ASP A 13 7.14 -12.50 13.34
N GLU A 14 6.32 -13.08 12.45
CA GLU A 14 6.59 -14.36 11.81
C GLU A 14 7.34 -14.21 10.48
N TRP A 15 6.85 -13.35 9.59
CA TRP A 15 7.33 -13.20 8.21
C TRP A 15 8.39 -12.10 8.05
N GLY A 16 8.61 -11.30 9.10
CA GLY A 16 9.59 -10.23 9.13
C GLY A 16 9.08 -8.93 8.50
N GLY A 17 9.96 -7.93 8.48
CA GLY A 17 9.63 -6.58 8.06
C GLY A 17 9.31 -5.65 9.23
N ASN A 18 9.16 -4.37 8.93
CA ASN A 18 8.94 -3.29 9.90
C ASN A 18 7.63 -2.55 9.63
N PHE A 19 6.65 -3.25 9.05
CA PHE A 19 5.33 -2.68 8.76
C PHE A 19 4.57 -2.42 10.07
N LYS A 20 3.83 -1.31 10.10
CA LYS A 20 3.11 -0.85 11.31
C LYS A 20 1.70 -0.46 10.95
N VAL A 21 0.79 -0.68 11.88
CA VAL A 21 -0.59 -0.17 11.83
C VAL A 21 -0.70 0.91 12.89
N ASN A 22 -1.33 2.02 12.54
CA ASN A 22 -1.70 3.06 13.48
C ASN A 22 -3.15 3.45 13.20
N PHE A 23 -3.89 3.80 14.24
CA PHE A 23 -5.23 4.36 14.12
C PHE A 23 -5.17 5.86 14.40
N THR A 24 -5.90 6.63 13.61
CA THR A 24 -6.09 8.07 13.84
C THR A 24 -7.56 8.39 13.71
N GLU A 25 -8.09 9.16 14.65
CA GLU A 25 -9.45 9.70 14.57
C GLU A 25 -9.51 10.88 13.60
N ASN A 26 -8.38 11.53 13.34
CA ASN A 26 -8.29 12.71 12.48
C ASN A 26 -7.41 12.45 11.26
N TYR A 27 -7.94 11.62 10.36
CA TYR A 27 -7.26 11.28 9.10
C TYR A 27 -7.10 12.51 8.18
N LYS A 28 -7.99 13.51 8.28
CA LYS A 28 -7.93 14.72 7.44
C LYS A 28 -6.69 15.56 7.76
N ASP A 29 -6.41 15.78 9.04
CA ASP A 29 -5.21 16.50 9.46
C ASP A 29 -3.95 15.69 9.16
N PHE A 30 -4.01 14.36 9.25
CA PHE A 30 -2.92 13.51 8.81
C PHE A 30 -2.60 13.71 7.31
N ILE A 31 -3.61 13.71 6.43
CA ILE A 31 -3.41 13.95 4.99
C ILE A 31 -2.88 15.37 4.74
N LYS A 32 -3.45 16.38 5.42
CA LYS A 32 -3.05 17.80 5.25
C LYS A 32 -1.59 18.03 5.62
N ASN A 33 -1.13 17.42 6.71
CA ASN A 33 0.20 17.63 7.27
C ASN A 33 1.25 16.62 6.76
N PHE A 34 0.88 15.70 5.87
CA PHE A 34 1.82 14.71 5.34
C PHE A 34 2.86 15.37 4.44
N ASP A 35 4.14 15.26 4.81
CA ASP A 35 5.27 15.73 4.01
C ASP A 35 5.67 14.67 2.96
N GLY A 36 5.05 14.74 1.78
CA GLY A 36 5.32 13.85 0.66
C GLY A 36 4.33 14.03 -0.48
N VAL A 37 4.23 13.01 -1.34
CA VAL A 37 3.23 12.94 -2.42
C VAL A 37 2.01 12.19 -1.91
N ARG A 38 0.81 12.76 -2.09
CA ARG A 38 -0.46 12.21 -1.62
C ARG A 38 -1.29 11.73 -2.81
N VAL A 39 -1.61 10.45 -2.82
CA VAL A 39 -2.32 9.77 -3.91
C VAL A 39 -3.62 9.19 -3.35
N HIS A 40 -4.76 9.65 -3.86
CA HIS A 40 -6.06 9.07 -3.58
C HIS A 40 -6.44 8.09 -4.69
N LEU A 41 -6.67 6.82 -4.32
CA LEU A 41 -7.17 5.81 -5.25
C LEU A 41 -8.69 5.89 -5.34
N THR A 42 -9.20 6.21 -6.52
CA THR A 42 -10.62 6.40 -6.79
C THR A 42 -10.94 6.11 -8.25
N MET A 43 -12.07 5.44 -8.51
CA MET A 43 -12.54 5.17 -9.88
C MET A 43 -12.84 6.44 -10.68
N TYR A 44 -12.93 7.60 -10.04
CA TYR A 44 -13.18 8.89 -10.68
C TYR A 44 -11.89 9.64 -11.05
N GLY A 45 -10.72 9.06 -10.75
CA GLY A 45 -9.42 9.67 -10.98
C GLY A 45 -8.89 9.55 -12.41
N LEU A 46 -7.68 10.09 -12.61
CA LEU A 46 -6.91 9.92 -13.83
C LEU A 46 -6.38 8.49 -13.95
N GLN A 47 -6.29 7.98 -15.17
CA GLN A 47 -5.81 6.62 -15.42
C GLN A 47 -4.38 6.44 -14.91
N VAL A 48 -4.16 5.39 -14.12
CA VAL A 48 -2.84 5.11 -13.54
C VAL A 48 -1.71 5.06 -14.57
N ASN A 49 -1.96 4.49 -15.75
CA ASN A 49 -0.92 4.38 -16.79
C ASN A 49 -0.45 5.74 -17.31
N ASP A 50 -1.29 6.77 -17.24
CA ASP A 50 -0.99 8.09 -17.77
C ASP A 50 -0.14 8.91 -16.79
N ILE A 51 -0.30 8.66 -15.49
CA ILE A 51 0.28 9.51 -14.44
C ILE A 51 1.32 8.81 -13.54
N ILE A 52 1.43 7.48 -13.59
CA ILE A 52 2.28 6.72 -12.63
C ILE A 52 3.75 7.14 -12.70
N ARG A 53 4.26 7.46 -13.89
CA ARG A 53 5.63 7.96 -14.08
C ARG A 53 5.84 9.31 -13.40
N GLU A 54 4.90 10.24 -13.58
CA GLU A 54 4.96 11.55 -12.93
C GLU A 54 4.95 11.41 -11.39
N ILE A 55 4.07 10.54 -10.86
CA ILE A 55 4.01 10.27 -9.42
C ILE A 55 5.35 9.71 -8.94
N SER A 56 5.90 8.70 -9.61
CA SER A 56 7.19 8.09 -9.26
C SER A 56 8.33 9.10 -9.27
N ASP A 57 8.40 9.95 -10.31
CA ASP A 57 9.38 11.03 -10.40
C ASP A 57 9.26 12.04 -9.25
N LYS A 58 8.03 12.41 -8.86
CA LYS A 58 7.83 13.31 -7.69
C LYS A 58 8.19 12.64 -6.37
N VAL A 59 7.85 11.37 -6.19
CA VAL A 59 8.20 10.61 -4.97
C VAL A 59 9.71 10.45 -4.86
N SER A 60 10.44 10.24 -5.97
CA SER A 60 11.90 10.16 -5.94
C SER A 60 12.56 11.44 -5.37
N LYS A 61 11.92 12.60 -5.55
CA LYS A 61 12.38 13.90 -5.06
C LYS A 61 11.93 14.19 -3.62
N ARG A 62 10.68 13.82 -3.27
CA ARG A 62 10.06 14.10 -1.96
C ARG A 62 10.20 12.98 -0.93
N LYS A 63 10.73 11.82 -1.34
CA LYS A 63 11.04 10.61 -0.55
C LYS A 63 9.87 9.87 0.10
N ASN A 64 8.71 10.51 0.29
CA ASN A 64 7.55 9.91 0.95
C ASN A 64 6.32 9.87 0.04
N LEU A 65 5.55 8.79 0.15
CA LEU A 65 4.31 8.56 -0.58
C LEU A 65 3.21 8.16 0.41
N LEU A 66 2.09 8.88 0.38
CA LEU A 66 0.87 8.53 1.09
C LEU A 66 -0.16 8.05 0.06
N ILE A 67 -0.65 6.84 0.23
CA ILE A 67 -1.74 6.29 -0.56
C ILE A 67 -3.00 6.24 0.30
N ILE A 68 -4.05 6.91 -0.16
CA ILE A 68 -5.37 6.90 0.45
C ILE A 68 -6.23 5.95 -0.37
N ALA A 69 -6.60 4.83 0.22
CA ALA A 69 -7.58 3.91 -0.33
C ALA A 69 -8.79 3.92 0.61
N GLY A 70 -9.98 4.15 0.07
CA GLY A 70 -11.19 4.27 0.88
C GLY A 70 -12.25 3.25 0.48
N GLY A 71 -13.14 2.96 1.43
CA GLY A 71 -14.36 2.18 1.20
C GLY A 71 -15.47 3.00 0.53
N GLN A 72 -16.69 2.45 0.53
CA GLN A 72 -17.85 2.91 -0.25
C GLN A 72 -18.25 4.40 -0.09
N LYS A 73 -17.76 5.11 0.95
CA LYS A 73 -18.02 6.54 1.21
C LYS A 73 -16.76 7.25 1.68
N VAL A 74 -15.94 7.71 0.74
CA VAL A 74 -14.86 8.66 1.02
C VAL A 74 -15.44 10.07 1.01
N ASP A 75 -15.10 10.87 2.03
CA ASP A 75 -15.49 12.29 2.08
C ASP A 75 -14.98 13.03 0.85
N ALA A 76 -15.84 13.86 0.24
CA ALA A 76 -15.49 14.66 -0.93
C ALA A 76 -14.26 15.56 -0.72
N GLU A 77 -13.97 15.96 0.54
CA GLU A 77 -12.80 16.76 0.89
C GLU A 77 -11.48 16.07 0.50
N VAL A 78 -11.39 14.73 0.53
CA VAL A 78 -10.16 13.99 0.20
C VAL A 78 -9.68 14.27 -1.22
N TYR A 79 -10.60 14.51 -2.16
CA TYR A 79 -10.26 14.90 -3.54
C TYR A 79 -9.42 16.18 -3.61
N PHE A 80 -9.62 17.08 -2.65
CA PHE A 80 -8.95 18.38 -2.57
C PHE A 80 -7.74 18.40 -1.62
N LEU A 81 -7.60 17.37 -0.76
CA LEU A 81 -6.46 17.25 0.16
C LEU A 81 -5.27 16.47 -0.43
N THR A 82 -5.43 15.92 -1.63
CA THR A 82 -4.46 15.03 -2.26
C THR A 82 -3.88 15.65 -3.53
N ASP A 83 -2.64 15.26 -3.86
CA ASP A 83 -1.95 15.79 -5.03
C ASP A 83 -2.42 15.10 -6.31
N TYR A 84 -2.88 13.85 -6.18
CA TYR A 84 -3.38 13.03 -7.29
C TYR A 84 -4.63 12.26 -6.90
N ASN A 85 -5.63 12.26 -7.78
CA ASN A 85 -6.75 11.33 -7.76
C ASN A 85 -6.56 10.32 -8.90
N VAL A 86 -6.42 9.04 -8.58
CA VAL A 86 -5.90 8.01 -9.48
C VAL A 86 -6.87 6.85 -9.61
N ALA A 87 -7.21 6.51 -10.84
CA ALA A 87 -8.06 5.39 -11.19
C ALA A 87 -7.25 4.17 -11.61
N ILE A 88 -7.55 3.02 -10.98
CA ILE A 88 -7.12 1.70 -11.44
C ILE A 88 -8.22 1.17 -12.38
N GLY A 89 -8.37 1.85 -13.51
CA GLY A 89 -9.62 1.77 -14.29
C GLY A 89 -10.76 2.54 -13.61
N ASN A 90 -11.78 2.91 -14.39
CA ASN A 90 -12.90 3.73 -13.94
C ASN A 90 -14.16 2.89 -13.67
N GLN A 91 -13.99 1.64 -13.22
CA GLN A 91 -15.10 0.77 -12.84
C GLN A 91 -15.07 0.53 -11.33
N PRO A 92 -16.23 0.37 -10.67
CA PRO A 92 -16.28 0.08 -9.25
C PRO A 92 -15.70 -1.32 -8.97
N HIS A 93 -14.66 -1.38 -8.12
CA HIS A 93 -14.04 -2.62 -7.66
C HIS A 93 -13.40 -2.43 -6.27
N SER A 94 -12.65 -3.44 -5.80
CA SER A 94 -12.01 -3.43 -4.48
C SER A 94 -10.83 -2.45 -4.38
N GLU A 95 -10.76 -1.78 -3.24
CA GLU A 95 -9.64 -0.99 -2.73
C GLU A 95 -8.35 -1.83 -2.58
N VAL A 96 -8.48 -3.12 -2.24
CA VAL A 96 -7.33 -4.04 -2.15
C VAL A 96 -6.73 -4.27 -3.53
N ALA A 97 -7.59 -4.49 -4.54
CA ALA A 97 -7.15 -4.62 -5.92
C ALA A 97 -6.54 -3.31 -6.44
N ALA A 98 -7.15 -2.17 -6.10
CA ALA A 98 -6.61 -0.86 -6.47
C ALA A 98 -5.20 -0.65 -5.92
N LEU A 99 -5.01 -0.92 -4.63
CA LEU A 99 -3.72 -0.78 -3.97
C LEU A 99 -2.67 -1.72 -4.56
N ALA A 100 -3.01 -3.00 -4.76
CA ALA A 100 -2.09 -3.98 -5.32
C ALA A 100 -1.60 -3.58 -6.72
N VAL A 101 -2.52 -3.23 -7.63
CA VAL A 101 -2.15 -2.83 -9.00
C VAL A 101 -1.42 -1.50 -9.02
N PHE A 102 -1.78 -0.56 -8.15
CA PHE A 102 -1.04 0.71 -8.04
C PHE A 102 0.42 0.45 -7.62
N LEU A 103 0.64 -0.36 -6.59
CA LEU A 103 1.99 -0.66 -6.09
C LEU A 103 2.82 -1.45 -7.11
N ASP A 104 2.24 -2.44 -7.79
CA ASP A 104 2.90 -3.18 -8.88
C ASP A 104 3.36 -2.25 -10.00
N LYS A 105 2.49 -1.33 -10.44
CA LYS A 105 2.86 -0.32 -11.45
C LYS A 105 3.89 0.69 -10.95
N PHE A 106 3.79 1.09 -9.68
CA PHE A 106 4.69 2.06 -9.07
C PHE A 106 6.11 1.52 -8.91
N PHE A 107 6.24 0.26 -8.48
CA PHE A 107 7.52 -0.42 -8.25
C PHE A 107 7.99 -1.27 -9.43
N GLU A 108 7.23 -1.28 -10.53
CA GLU A 108 7.51 -2.06 -11.73
C GLU A 108 7.64 -3.57 -11.44
N GLY A 109 6.79 -4.09 -10.56
CA GLY A 109 6.73 -5.49 -10.11
C GLY A 109 7.91 -5.96 -9.24
N LYS A 110 8.90 -5.09 -8.96
CA LYS A 110 10.10 -5.43 -8.19
C LYS A 110 9.79 -5.72 -6.72
N GLU A 111 8.69 -5.21 -6.19
CA GLU A 111 8.24 -5.42 -4.82
C GLU A 111 7.88 -6.89 -4.53
N THR A 112 7.45 -7.65 -5.53
CA THR A 112 7.16 -9.10 -5.39
C THR A 112 8.41 -9.93 -5.12
N GLN A 113 9.59 -9.40 -5.43
CA GLN A 113 10.88 -10.05 -5.19
C GLN A 113 11.50 -9.65 -3.84
N LYS A 114 10.83 -8.75 -3.10
CA LYS A 114 11.33 -8.28 -1.80
C LYS A 114 11.33 -9.43 -0.80
N LYS A 115 12.50 -9.69 -0.21
CA LYS A 115 12.65 -10.64 0.88
C LYS A 115 12.54 -9.94 2.23
N PHE A 116 11.84 -10.60 3.15
CA PHE A 116 11.73 -10.18 4.53
C PHE A 116 12.48 -11.17 5.42
N ASN A 117 13.26 -10.66 6.37
CA ASN A 117 14.03 -11.48 7.29
C ASN A 117 13.15 -11.95 8.45
N GLY A 118 12.16 -12.78 8.14
CA GLY A 118 11.26 -13.40 9.11
C GLY A 118 11.78 -14.72 9.68
N LYS A 119 11.09 -15.19 10.72
CA LYS A 119 11.24 -16.54 11.28
C LYS A 119 10.77 -17.61 10.30
N ILE A 120 9.82 -17.28 9.42
CA ILE A 120 9.32 -18.19 8.39
C ILE A 120 9.45 -17.60 6.98
N GLU A 121 9.71 -18.47 6.02
CA GLU A 121 9.86 -18.13 4.59
C GLU A 121 9.29 -19.26 3.73
N VAL A 122 8.43 -18.93 2.77
CA VAL A 122 7.89 -19.91 1.82
C VAL A 122 8.91 -20.16 0.71
N ILE A 123 9.13 -21.43 0.39
CA ILE A 123 9.99 -21.83 -0.74
C ILE A 123 9.11 -22.12 -1.94
N PRO A 124 9.26 -21.38 -3.05
CA PRO A 124 8.49 -21.61 -4.26
C PRO A 124 8.66 -23.06 -4.74
N LYS A 125 7.54 -23.73 -5.01
CA LYS A 125 7.48 -25.08 -5.58
C LYS A 125 6.44 -25.12 -6.68
N ALA A 126 6.72 -25.89 -7.73
CA ALA A 126 5.76 -26.16 -8.78
C ALA A 126 4.53 -26.93 -8.26
N GLN A 127 4.73 -27.83 -7.29
CA GLN A 127 3.68 -28.59 -6.62
C GLN A 127 4.04 -28.80 -5.14
N GLY A 128 3.04 -28.71 -4.27
CA GLY A 128 3.20 -28.85 -2.82
C GLY A 128 3.43 -27.52 -2.08
N LYS A 129 3.70 -27.61 -0.78
CA LYS A 129 3.94 -26.45 0.11
C LYS A 129 5.19 -26.72 0.93
N GLU A 130 6.19 -25.85 0.82
CA GLU A 130 7.40 -25.91 1.63
C GLU A 130 7.61 -24.57 2.33
N VAL A 131 7.90 -24.63 3.63
CA VAL A 131 8.14 -23.48 4.50
C VAL A 131 9.38 -23.73 5.32
N LEU A 132 10.38 -22.86 5.22
CA LEU A 132 11.52 -22.85 6.12
C LEU A 132 11.15 -22.12 7.41
N LYS A 133 11.47 -22.73 8.55
CA LYS A 133 11.43 -22.09 9.86
C LYS A 133 12.87 -21.89 10.34
N LYS A 134 13.30 -20.64 10.45
CA LYS A 134 14.63 -20.29 10.97
C LYS A 134 14.59 -20.51 12.48
N ALA A 135 15.47 -21.38 13.00
CA ALA A 135 15.61 -21.56 14.44
C ALA A 135 16.11 -20.25 15.06
N ASN A 136 15.58 -19.89 16.23
CA ASN A 136 16.08 -18.74 16.98
C ASN A 136 17.59 -18.93 17.22
N ILE A 137 18.41 -18.00 16.73
CA ILE A 137 19.76 -17.78 17.24
C ILE A 137 19.63 -16.79 18.38
#